data_AF-A0A0E0DP11-F1
#
_entry.id   AF-A0A0E0DP11-F1
#
_cell.length_a   1.000
_cell.length_b   1.000
_cell.length_c   1.000
_cell.angle_alpha   90.00
_cell.angle_beta   90.00
_cell.angle_gamma   90.00
#
_symmetry.space_group_name_H-M   'P 1'
#
loop_
_entity.id
_entity.type
_entity.pdbx_description
1 polymer ?
#
loop_
_entity_poly.entity_id
_entity_poly.type
_entity_poly.pdbx_seq_one_letter_code
_entity_poly.pdbx_strand_id
1 'polypeptide(L)'
;MRFEIILGIARGLTYLHEESSVRIVHRDIKASNILLDIDLTPKISDFGLGKSYDENQSHVSTGIAGTIGYLAPEYAMRGRLTEKADVFAFGVVMLETIAGRPNTDNSLEESKIYLFEWVWGLYEKDQALGIVEPSLMDFDKDEVFRVICVALLCTQGSPHQRPPMSKVVAMLTSDVDVVKVVTKPSYITEWQLRGGGNCSYKGSTNPEFDRQKEITKDCLMNSNRGAKGGGRCSRRQEEPAEDGGESHGAPSEARVAVESKTVFAVVGSISRPGGTVKVARTVSATVSIEREKEMRSCGIRGVIRQHLAWLVLILWSWRVAAAQDQQAPKTDPVEAAALNTILGRWGKKASPEWNISGELCSGFAADKTDWDYYPNINPFIKCDCTFSNNTLCHITRLNLYRNYLTGPIPSFIGKFTSMQYLSLSFNPLSGLLPKELGNLTNLLSLGISSDNFTGSLPEELGNLTKLQQLYFDSSGFSGPFPSSFSKLQNLKILSASDNVFKGKIPAYLGTMINLEDIAFHGNSFEGPVPESLSNLTKLTRLILRNCKISSDLGAVDFSMFKQLKLL
;
A
#
# COMPACT_ATOMS: atom_id res chain seq x y z
N MET A 1 11.63 -26.70 25.75
CA MET A 1 11.69 -27.19 24.34
C MET A 1 11.66 -26.03 23.34
N ARG A 2 10.58 -25.24 23.25
CA ARG A 2 10.52 -24.09 22.32
C ARG A 2 11.61 -23.03 22.56
N PHE A 3 11.99 -22.81 23.82
CA PHE A 3 13.09 -21.91 24.18
C PHE A 3 14.44 -22.36 23.60
N GLU A 4 14.78 -23.64 23.69
CA GLU A 4 16.03 -24.19 23.13
C GLU A 4 16.11 -24.02 21.60
N ILE A 5 14.97 -24.12 20.91
CA ILE A 5 14.87 -23.83 19.48
C ILE A 5 15.18 -22.35 19.22
N ILE A 6 14.58 -21.42 19.97
CA ILE A 6 14.86 -19.98 19.85
C ILE A 6 16.35 -19.69 20.10
N LEU A 7 16.92 -20.26 21.16
CA LEU A 7 18.32 -20.08 21.52
C LEU A 7 19.27 -20.67 20.47
N GLY A 8 18.96 -21.84 19.92
CA GLY A 8 19.75 -22.46 18.86
C GLY A 8 19.73 -21.65 17.56
N ILE A 9 18.59 -21.09 17.16
CA ILE A 9 18.49 -20.17 16.01
C ILE A 9 19.34 -18.92 16.27
N ALA A 10 19.25 -18.33 17.47
CA ALA A 10 20.02 -17.15 17.83
C ALA A 10 21.54 -17.39 17.74
N ARG A 11 22.01 -18.55 18.20
CA ARG A 11 23.41 -18.98 18.06
C ARG A 11 23.81 -19.15 16.59
N GLY A 12 22.96 -19.78 15.78
CA GLY A 12 23.19 -19.91 14.34
C GLY A 12 23.32 -18.57 13.62
N LEU A 13 22.46 -17.60 13.94
CA LEU A 13 22.55 -16.25 13.38
C LEU A 13 23.77 -15.47 13.90
N THR A 14 24.13 -15.64 15.17
CA THR A 14 25.36 -15.05 15.74
C THR A 14 26.59 -15.54 14.96
N TYR A 15 26.65 -16.84 14.67
CA TYR A 15 27.71 -17.41 13.84
C TYR A 15 27.78 -16.75 12.45
N LEU A 16 26.64 -16.62 11.76
CA LEU A 16 26.59 -16.02 10.42
C LEU A 16 27.00 -14.53 10.39
N HIS A 17 26.65 -13.78 11.43
CA HIS A 17 26.84 -12.33 11.48
C HIS A 17 28.19 -11.90 12.06
N GLU A 18 28.71 -12.64 13.04
CA GLU A 18 29.77 -12.19 13.94
C GLU A 18 30.98 -13.15 14.01
N GLU A 19 30.80 -14.46 13.86
CA GLU A 19 31.89 -15.44 14.04
C GLU A 19 32.44 -16.00 12.71
N SER A 20 31.66 -15.94 11.65
CA SER A 20 32.07 -16.33 10.29
C SER A 20 33.14 -15.39 9.75
N SER A 21 34.12 -15.94 9.02
CA SER A 21 35.19 -15.16 8.36
C SER A 21 34.67 -14.14 7.35
N VAL A 22 33.45 -14.35 6.84
CA VAL A 22 32.71 -13.40 6.01
C VAL A 22 31.35 -13.18 6.65
N ARG A 23 30.93 -11.92 6.78
CA ARG A 23 29.61 -11.61 7.31
C ARG A 23 28.54 -12.00 6.30
N ILE A 24 27.63 -12.90 6.70
CA ILE A 24 26.56 -13.44 5.86
C ILE A 24 25.21 -12.99 6.40
N VAL A 25 24.40 -12.32 5.58
CA VAL A 25 23.02 -11.96 5.92
C VAL A 25 22.07 -12.87 5.14
N HIS A 26 21.20 -13.58 5.84
CA HIS A 26 20.35 -14.63 5.29
C HIS A 26 19.19 -14.08 4.46
N ARG A 27 18.55 -12.99 4.92
CA ARG A 27 17.45 -12.24 4.26
C ARG A 27 16.09 -12.94 4.16
N ASP A 28 15.99 -14.20 4.57
CA ASP A 28 14.74 -14.97 4.53
C ASP A 28 14.58 -15.86 5.77
N ILE A 29 14.88 -15.29 6.94
CA ILE A 29 14.60 -15.95 8.21
C ILE A 29 13.08 -15.96 8.43
N LYS A 30 12.51 -17.16 8.51
CA LYS A 30 11.09 -17.44 8.79
C LYS A 30 10.96 -18.83 9.37
N ALA A 31 9.85 -19.13 10.04
CA ALA A 31 9.63 -20.41 10.70
C ALA A 31 9.80 -21.61 9.74
N SER A 32 9.35 -21.51 8.48
CA SER A 32 9.47 -22.60 7.50
C SER A 32 10.89 -22.87 6.98
N ASN A 33 11.83 -21.95 7.20
CA ASN A 33 13.24 -22.11 6.84
C ASN A 33 14.10 -22.60 8.03
N ILE A 34 13.49 -22.80 9.20
CA ILE A 34 14.14 -23.43 10.34
C ILE A 34 13.78 -24.91 10.37
N LEU A 35 14.75 -25.76 10.07
CA LEU A 35 14.59 -27.21 10.14
C LEU A 35 14.92 -27.69 11.54
N LEU A 36 14.26 -28.75 11.98
CA LEU A 36 14.55 -29.45 13.24
C LEU A 36 15.06 -30.85 12.91
N ASP A 37 16.15 -31.26 13.54
CA ASP A 37 16.62 -32.65 13.45
C ASP A 37 15.92 -33.57 14.47
N ILE A 38 16.36 -34.83 14.54
CA ILE A 38 15.80 -35.86 15.43
C ILE A 38 15.84 -35.43 16.90
N ASP A 39 16.85 -34.65 17.29
CA ASP A 39 17.03 -34.16 18.65
C ASP A 39 16.33 -32.81 18.88
N LEU A 40 15.52 -32.36 17.91
CA LEU A 40 14.88 -31.04 17.89
C LEU A 40 15.86 -29.87 17.92
N THR A 41 17.08 -30.08 17.42
CA THR A 41 18.07 -29.01 17.28
C THR A 41 17.75 -28.19 16.02
N PRO A 42 17.65 -26.86 16.12
CA PRO A 42 17.33 -26.02 14.97
C PRO A 42 18.52 -25.87 14.02
N LYS A 43 18.22 -25.92 12.72
CA LYS A 43 19.16 -25.66 11.63
C LYS A 43 18.56 -24.65 10.66
N ILE A 44 19.28 -23.55 10.47
CA ILE A 44 18.92 -22.51 9.49
C ILE A 44 19.17 -23.08 8.09
N SER A 45 18.18 -22.96 7.21
CA SER A 45 18.22 -23.49 5.85
C SER A 45 17.77 -22.43 4.82
N ASP A 46 17.98 -22.73 3.54
CA ASP A 46 17.63 -21.86 2.40
C ASP A 46 18.41 -20.54 2.33
N PHE A 47 19.70 -20.64 2.08
CA PHE A 47 20.58 -19.51 1.81
C PHE A 47 20.45 -18.98 0.37
N GLY A 48 19.41 -19.35 -0.38
CA GLY A 48 19.26 -18.96 -1.80
C GLY A 48 19.17 -17.45 -2.03
N LEU A 49 18.74 -16.72 -1.00
CA LEU A 49 18.73 -15.25 -1.00
C LEU A 49 19.91 -14.63 -0.26
N GLY A 50 20.70 -15.43 0.45
CA GLY A 50 21.78 -14.98 1.33
C GLY A 50 22.80 -14.11 0.61
N LYS A 51 23.33 -13.11 1.32
CA LYS A 51 24.32 -12.18 0.78
C LYS A 51 25.48 -11.98 1.73
N SER A 52 26.69 -12.09 1.20
CA SER A 52 27.94 -11.85 1.92
C SER A 52 28.52 -10.48 1.58
N TYR A 53 29.18 -9.83 2.53
CA TYR A 53 29.95 -8.60 2.28
C TYR A 53 31.13 -8.45 3.23
N ASP A 54 32.15 -7.71 2.79
CA ASP A 54 33.35 -7.44 3.56
C ASP A 54 33.07 -6.53 4.76
N GLU A 55 33.83 -6.71 5.84
CA GLU A 55 33.68 -5.99 7.12
C GLU A 55 33.72 -4.46 6.99
N ASN A 56 34.38 -3.94 5.95
CA ASN A 56 34.51 -2.51 5.68
C ASN A 56 33.22 -1.85 5.17
N GLN A 57 32.17 -2.61 4.86
CA GLN A 57 30.88 -2.07 4.40
C GLN A 57 29.87 -2.01 5.54
N SER A 58 29.30 -0.82 5.78
CA SER A 58 28.26 -0.62 6.80
C SER A 58 26.88 -1.15 6.43
N HIS A 59 26.67 -1.46 5.14
CA HIS A 59 25.43 -1.99 4.57
C HIS A 59 25.66 -2.40 3.11
N VAL A 60 24.74 -3.20 2.59
CA VAL A 60 24.67 -3.57 1.17
C VAL A 60 23.37 -3.06 0.57
N SER A 61 23.44 -2.22 -0.44
CA SER A 61 22.26 -1.88 -1.24
C SER A 61 21.97 -3.02 -2.23
N THR A 62 20.78 -3.60 -2.16
CA THR A 62 20.40 -4.75 -2.99
C THR A 62 18.92 -4.71 -3.33
N GLY A 63 18.53 -5.37 -4.43
CA GLY A 63 17.12 -5.60 -4.73
C GLY A 63 16.44 -6.31 -3.55
N ILE A 64 15.25 -5.85 -3.17
CA ILE A 64 14.51 -6.40 -2.03
C ILE A 64 14.11 -7.83 -2.36
N ALA A 65 14.47 -8.74 -1.47
CA ALA A 65 14.08 -10.14 -1.51
C ALA A 65 13.93 -10.66 -0.09
N GLY A 66 12.95 -11.54 0.12
CA GLY A 66 12.58 -12.13 1.40
C GLY A 66 11.06 -12.27 1.53
N THR A 67 10.59 -12.87 2.62
CA THR A 67 9.18 -13.18 2.83
C THR A 67 8.43 -12.04 3.51
N ILE A 68 7.29 -11.63 2.93
CA ILE A 68 6.39 -10.59 3.49
C ILE A 68 5.97 -10.98 4.92
N GLY A 69 5.99 -10.01 5.84
CA GLY A 69 5.73 -10.23 7.28
C GLY A 69 7.00 -10.43 8.12
N TYR A 70 8.11 -10.86 7.51
CA TYR A 70 9.43 -11.00 8.17
C TYR A 70 10.44 -9.93 7.72
N LEU A 71 10.11 -9.17 6.68
CA LEU A 71 10.97 -8.12 6.15
C LEU A 71 11.07 -6.94 7.13
N ALA A 72 12.29 -6.60 7.50
CA ALA A 72 12.56 -5.40 8.29
C ALA A 72 12.13 -4.13 7.53
N PRO A 73 11.49 -3.15 8.20
CA PRO A 73 10.90 -1.99 7.54
C PRO A 73 11.94 -1.18 6.76
N GLU A 74 13.12 -0.93 7.31
CA GLU A 74 14.18 -0.21 6.61
C GLU A 74 14.71 -0.95 5.37
N TYR A 75 14.72 -2.28 5.41
CA TYR A 75 15.20 -3.09 4.29
C TYR A 75 14.13 -3.15 3.20
N ALA A 76 12.87 -3.34 3.59
CA ALA A 76 11.71 -3.26 2.70
C ALA A 76 11.54 -1.87 2.08
N MET A 77 11.85 -0.80 2.82
CA MET A 77 11.63 0.58 2.38
C MET A 77 12.83 1.18 1.64
N ARG A 78 14.07 0.86 2.04
CA ARG A 78 15.29 1.52 1.52
C ARG A 78 16.22 0.57 0.74
N GLY A 79 15.93 -0.73 0.70
CA GLY A 79 16.82 -1.74 0.11
C GLY A 79 18.19 -1.83 0.80
N ARG A 80 18.33 -1.20 1.96
CA ARG A 80 19.56 -1.13 2.75
C ARG A 80 19.65 -2.36 3.62
N LEU A 81 20.42 -3.33 3.17
CA LEU A 81 20.59 -4.59 3.89
C LEU A 81 21.73 -4.49 4.90
N THR A 82 21.44 -4.86 6.14
CA THR A 82 22.43 -5.12 7.20
C THR A 82 22.03 -6.40 7.92
N GLU A 83 22.91 -6.90 8.80
CA GLU A 83 22.62 -8.05 9.68
C GLU A 83 21.37 -7.81 10.55
N LYS A 84 21.01 -6.56 10.81
CA LYS A 84 19.80 -6.18 11.57
C LYS A 84 18.49 -6.52 10.86
N ALA A 85 18.51 -6.80 9.56
CA ALA A 85 17.35 -7.31 8.85
C ALA A 85 16.99 -8.72 9.31
N ASP A 86 17.99 -9.58 9.51
CA ASP A 86 17.80 -10.92 10.06
C ASP A 86 17.41 -10.87 11.54
N VAL A 87 17.95 -9.92 12.32
CA VAL A 87 17.55 -9.70 13.72
C VAL A 87 16.06 -9.40 13.83
N PHE A 88 15.53 -8.55 12.94
CA PHE A 88 14.10 -8.24 12.90
C PHE A 88 13.27 -9.48 12.59
N ALA A 89 13.64 -10.20 11.52
CA ALA A 89 12.95 -11.42 11.11
C ALA A 89 12.98 -12.48 12.22
N PHE A 90 14.10 -12.61 12.92
CA PHE A 90 14.24 -13.48 14.09
C PHE A 90 13.28 -13.11 15.22
N GLY A 91 13.12 -11.81 15.52
CA GLY A 91 12.14 -11.35 16.51
C GLY A 91 10.70 -11.72 16.14
N VAL A 92 10.35 -11.72 14.86
CA VAL A 92 9.03 -12.21 14.40
C VAL A 92 8.90 -13.72 14.65
N VAL A 93 9.92 -14.51 14.29
CA VAL A 93 9.94 -15.97 14.53
C VAL A 93 9.81 -16.31 16.02
N MET A 94 10.44 -15.53 16.90
CA MET A 94 10.29 -15.70 18.36
C MET A 94 8.82 -15.54 18.79
N LEU A 95 8.13 -14.50 18.31
CA LEU A 95 6.73 -14.27 18.65
C LEU A 95 5.83 -15.37 18.09
N GLU A 96 6.06 -15.83 16.86
CA GLU A 96 5.30 -16.95 16.26
C GLU A 96 5.48 -18.24 17.07
N THR A 97 6.70 -18.51 17.52
CA THR A 97 7.04 -19.70 18.31
C THR A 97 6.30 -19.70 19.65
N ILE A 98 6.22 -18.55 20.32
CA ILE A 98 5.50 -18.42 21.61
C ILE A 98 3.99 -18.47 21.38
N ALA A 99 3.49 -17.76 20.36
CA ALA A 99 2.06 -17.66 20.09
C ALA A 99 1.45 -18.94 19.51
N GLY A 100 2.28 -19.84 18.94
CA GLY A 100 1.81 -21.08 18.31
C GLY A 100 0.99 -20.83 17.03
N ARG A 101 1.14 -19.66 16.40
CA ARG A 101 0.36 -19.25 15.22
C ARG A 101 1.22 -18.39 14.28
N PRO A 102 0.89 -18.32 12.97
CA PRO A 102 1.62 -17.50 12.02
C PRO A 102 1.47 -15.99 12.28
N ASN A 103 2.39 -15.20 11.71
CA ASN A 103 2.41 -13.73 11.86
C ASN A 103 1.16 -13.03 11.31
N THR A 104 0.46 -13.65 10.36
CA THR A 104 -0.81 -13.21 9.79
C THR A 104 -1.80 -14.36 9.74
N ASP A 105 -2.98 -14.16 10.32
CA ASP A 105 -4.08 -15.12 10.27
C ASP A 105 -5.41 -14.41 10.03
N ASN A 106 -5.93 -14.51 8.81
CA ASN A 106 -7.17 -13.86 8.38
C ASN A 106 -8.43 -14.55 8.93
N SER A 107 -8.31 -15.67 9.64
CA SER A 107 -9.45 -16.36 10.27
C SER A 107 -9.82 -15.77 11.64
N LEU A 108 -8.98 -14.89 12.18
CA LEU A 108 -9.15 -14.29 13.50
C LEU A 108 -9.88 -12.96 13.45
N GLU A 109 -10.36 -12.50 14.61
CA GLU A 109 -10.93 -11.16 14.80
C GLU A 109 -9.98 -10.08 14.27
N GLU A 110 -10.53 -8.98 13.74
CA GLU A 110 -9.78 -7.92 13.05
C GLU A 110 -8.57 -7.39 13.84
N SER A 111 -8.70 -7.27 15.17
CA SER A 111 -7.62 -6.84 16.08
C SER A 111 -6.51 -7.86 16.33
N LYS A 112 -6.70 -9.11 15.88
CA LYS A 112 -5.80 -10.26 16.08
C LYS A 112 -5.24 -10.81 14.77
N ILE A 113 -5.66 -10.30 13.61
CA ILE A 113 -5.18 -10.76 12.30
C ILE A 113 -3.66 -10.67 12.20
N TYR A 114 -3.09 -9.54 12.64
CA TYR A 114 -1.66 -9.34 12.69
C TYR A 114 -1.14 -9.68 14.08
N LEU A 115 -0.28 -10.71 14.17
CA LEU A 115 0.38 -11.11 15.41
C LEU A 115 1.04 -9.93 16.09
N PHE A 116 1.72 -9.10 15.29
CA PHE A 116 2.52 -7.98 15.77
C PHE A 116 1.71 -6.92 16.52
N GLU A 117 0.54 -6.56 15.99
CA GLU A 117 -0.36 -5.58 16.62
C GLU A 117 -0.96 -6.14 17.92
N TRP A 118 -1.34 -7.42 17.90
CA TRP A 118 -1.89 -8.10 19.07
C TRP A 118 -0.88 -8.20 20.22
N VAL A 119 0.39 -8.55 19.94
CA VAL A 119 1.45 -8.62 20.96
C VAL A 119 1.65 -7.26 21.62
N TRP A 120 1.74 -6.19 20.82
CA TRP A 120 1.90 -4.83 21.35
C TRP A 120 0.72 -4.41 22.21
N GLY A 121 -0.51 -4.69 21.79
CA GLY A 121 -1.71 -4.39 22.57
C GLY A 121 -1.78 -5.17 23.90
N LEU A 122 -1.25 -6.38 23.96
CA LEU A 122 -1.12 -7.14 25.21
C LEU A 122 0.01 -6.61 26.10
N TYR A 123 1.15 -6.25 25.51
CA TYR A 123 2.30 -5.71 26.23
C TYR A 123 1.98 -4.35 26.86
N GLU A 124 1.30 -3.45 26.15
CA GLU A 124 0.87 -2.14 26.66
C GLU A 124 -0.13 -2.24 27.81
N LYS A 125 -0.87 -3.36 27.91
CA LYS A 125 -1.82 -3.65 28.99
C LYS A 125 -1.19 -4.43 30.16
N ASP A 126 0.15 -4.60 30.15
CA ASP A 126 0.87 -5.47 31.09
C ASP A 126 0.35 -6.93 31.12
N GLN A 127 -0.24 -7.38 30.01
CA GLN A 127 -0.81 -8.72 29.81
C GLN A 127 -0.03 -9.53 28.77
N ALA A 128 1.27 -9.27 28.63
CA ALA A 128 2.13 -9.88 27.62
C ALA A 128 2.08 -11.42 27.61
N LEU A 129 1.93 -12.06 28.77
CA LEU A 129 1.81 -13.52 28.89
C LEU A 129 0.54 -14.09 28.24
N GLY A 130 -0.46 -13.26 27.92
CA GLY A 130 -1.67 -13.66 27.21
C GLY A 130 -1.46 -14.05 25.74
N ILE A 131 -0.23 -13.87 25.21
CA ILE A 131 0.15 -14.34 23.88
C ILE A 131 0.39 -15.85 23.84
N VAL A 132 0.73 -16.46 24.97
CA VAL A 132 1.17 -17.86 25.02
C VAL A 132 0.01 -18.77 24.62
N GLU A 133 0.32 -19.74 23.76
CA GLU A 133 -0.65 -20.73 23.30
C GLU A 133 -1.38 -21.41 24.48
N PRO A 134 -2.72 -21.43 24.52
CA PRO A 134 -3.49 -21.99 25.64
C PRO A 134 -3.23 -23.48 25.94
N SER A 135 -2.65 -24.22 24.98
CA SER A 135 -2.32 -25.64 25.11
C SER A 135 -1.06 -25.90 25.95
N LEU A 136 -0.23 -24.88 26.21
CA LEU A 136 0.96 -24.96 27.06
C LEU A 136 0.58 -24.82 28.54
N MET A 137 0.42 -25.94 29.24
CA MET A 137 0.02 -25.92 30.66
C MET A 137 1.16 -25.58 31.63
N ASP A 138 2.41 -25.93 31.30
CA ASP A 138 3.59 -25.69 32.16
C ASP A 138 4.69 -24.96 31.38
N PHE A 139 4.94 -23.70 31.75
CA PHE A 139 6.05 -22.89 31.22
C PHE A 139 6.56 -21.90 32.27
N ASP A 140 7.83 -21.53 32.17
CA ASP A 140 8.43 -20.48 33.00
C ASP A 140 7.96 -19.10 32.51
N LYS A 141 7.23 -18.39 33.37
CA LYS A 141 6.66 -17.07 33.05
C LYS A 141 7.73 -16.01 32.87
N ASP A 142 8.82 -16.08 33.63
CA ASP A 142 9.91 -15.10 33.56
C ASP A 142 10.73 -15.33 32.29
N GLU A 143 10.94 -16.59 31.90
CA GLU A 143 11.56 -16.95 30.62
C GLU A 143 10.73 -16.43 29.44
N VAL A 144 9.42 -16.72 29.42
CA VAL A 144 8.54 -16.27 28.34
C VAL A 144 8.47 -14.74 28.27
N PHE A 145 8.31 -14.07 29.41
CA PHE A 145 8.28 -12.61 29.44
C PHE A 145 9.57 -12.00 28.88
N ARG A 146 10.72 -12.59 29.22
CA ARG A 146 12.03 -12.20 28.69
C ARG A 146 12.10 -12.37 27.18
N VAL A 147 11.68 -13.53 26.65
CA VAL A 147 11.63 -13.79 25.20
C VAL A 147 10.75 -12.76 24.49
N ILE A 148 9.59 -12.41 25.05
CA ILE A 148 8.71 -11.37 24.51
C ILE A 148 9.43 -10.01 24.47
N CYS A 149 10.05 -9.57 25.58
CA CYS A 149 10.77 -8.30 25.61
C CYS A 149 11.93 -8.26 24.60
N VAL A 150 12.71 -9.34 24.50
CA VAL A 150 13.80 -9.44 23.52
C VAL A 150 13.25 -9.41 22.09
N ALA A 151 12.15 -10.11 21.80
CA ALA A 151 11.51 -10.07 20.49
C ALA A 151 11.03 -8.66 20.12
N LEU A 152 10.42 -7.93 21.07
CA LEU A 152 9.98 -6.54 20.89
C LEU A 152 11.14 -5.56 20.70
N LEU A 153 12.31 -5.82 21.30
CA LEU A 153 13.55 -5.07 21.04
C LEU A 153 14.11 -5.36 19.63
N CYS A 154 14.15 -6.64 19.24
CA CYS A 154 14.65 -7.08 17.93
C CYS A 154 13.82 -6.51 16.78
N THR A 155 12.57 -6.18 17.03
CA THR A 155 11.61 -5.72 16.04
C THR A 155 11.40 -4.20 16.06
N GLN A 156 12.26 -3.43 16.72
CA GLN A 156 12.17 -1.96 16.64
C GLN A 156 12.31 -1.45 15.20
N GLY A 157 11.68 -0.32 14.88
CA GLY A 157 11.66 0.23 13.52
C GLY A 157 13.04 0.68 13.02
N SER A 158 13.88 1.18 13.91
CA SER A 158 15.25 1.57 13.59
C SER A 158 16.24 0.42 13.83
N PRO A 159 17.12 0.08 12.86
CA PRO A 159 18.19 -0.91 13.03
C PRO A 159 19.14 -0.61 14.20
N HIS A 160 19.29 0.66 14.55
CA HIS A 160 20.18 1.12 15.62
C HIS A 160 19.62 0.81 17.01
N GLN A 161 18.30 0.66 17.12
CA GLN A 161 17.63 0.28 18.37
C GLN A 161 17.64 -1.24 18.58
N ARG A 162 17.87 -2.02 17.53
CA ARG A 162 17.93 -3.49 17.61
C ARG A 162 19.29 -3.91 18.17
N PRO A 163 19.34 -4.86 19.12
CA PRO A 163 20.61 -5.44 19.57
C PRO A 163 21.31 -6.23 18.45
N PRO A 164 22.66 -6.39 18.49
CA PRO A 164 23.36 -7.41 17.70
C PRO A 164 23.01 -8.82 18.20
N MET A 165 23.20 -9.85 17.37
CA MET A 165 22.75 -11.22 17.70
C MET A 165 23.49 -11.82 18.90
N SER A 166 24.77 -11.54 19.08
CA SER A 166 25.49 -11.93 20.31
C SER A 166 24.85 -11.38 21.58
N LYS A 167 24.41 -10.11 21.54
CA LYS A 167 23.70 -9.50 22.67
C LYS A 167 22.31 -10.09 22.86
N VAL A 168 21.63 -10.48 21.78
CA VAL A 168 20.36 -11.23 21.86
C VAL A 168 20.55 -12.56 22.57
N VAL A 169 21.59 -13.33 22.23
CA VAL A 169 21.93 -14.57 22.93
C VAL A 169 22.16 -14.33 24.43
N ALA A 170 22.98 -13.33 24.77
CA ALA A 170 23.25 -12.98 26.17
C ALA A 170 22.00 -12.53 26.95
N MET A 171 21.08 -11.82 26.30
CA MET A 171 19.79 -11.44 26.89
C MET A 171 18.90 -12.68 27.13
N LEU A 172 18.91 -13.65 26.22
CA LEU A 172 18.13 -14.89 26.35
C LEU A 172 18.67 -15.80 27.45
N THR A 173 20.00 -15.93 27.57
CA THR A 173 20.65 -16.74 28.61
C THR A 173 20.66 -16.07 29.99
N SER A 174 20.05 -14.89 30.12
CA SER A 174 19.99 -14.09 31.36
C SER A 174 21.34 -13.54 31.84
N ASP A 175 22.33 -13.47 30.96
CA ASP A 175 23.65 -12.89 31.27
C ASP A 175 23.63 -11.35 31.28
N VAL A 176 22.61 -10.74 30.65
CA VAL A 176 22.43 -9.29 30.55
C VAL A 176 20.96 -8.92 30.80
N ASP A 177 20.73 -7.85 31.58
CA ASP A 177 19.39 -7.33 31.84
C ASP A 177 18.71 -6.83 30.56
N VAL A 178 17.45 -7.23 30.38
CA VAL A 178 16.61 -6.79 29.26
C VAL A 178 16.00 -5.44 29.60
N VAL A 179 16.32 -4.42 28.79
CA VAL A 179 15.70 -3.09 28.91
C VAL A 179 14.24 -3.19 28.50
N LYS A 180 13.32 -2.76 29.38
CA LYS A 180 11.89 -2.69 29.03
C LYS A 180 11.71 -1.81 27.80
N VAL A 181 11.01 -2.35 26.80
CA VAL A 181 10.69 -1.60 25.58
C VAL A 181 9.57 -0.63 25.94
N VAL A 182 9.78 0.67 25.71
CA VAL A 182 8.85 1.72 26.18
C VAL A 182 7.93 2.21 25.06
N THR A 183 8.32 2.02 23.80
CA THR A 183 7.62 2.62 22.65
C THR A 183 7.23 1.58 21.60
N LYS A 184 5.93 1.52 21.30
CA LYS A 184 5.40 0.82 20.13
C LYS A 184 5.99 1.43 18.85
N PRO A 185 6.60 0.63 17.96
CA PRO A 185 7.13 1.13 16.70
C PRO A 185 6.06 1.82 15.85
N SER A 186 6.43 2.94 15.24
CA SER A 186 5.51 3.79 14.47
C SER A 186 4.92 3.11 13.24
N TYR A 187 5.52 2.03 12.74
CA TYR A 187 4.99 1.26 11.63
C TYR A 187 3.79 0.36 12.02
N ILE A 188 3.38 0.37 13.30
CA ILE A 188 2.29 -0.45 13.87
C ILE A 188 1.02 0.37 14.20
N THR A 189 1.01 1.70 14.04
CA THR A 189 -0.18 2.57 14.29
C THR A 189 -0.48 3.39 13.02
N GLU A 190 -1.70 3.53 12.45
CA GLU A 190 -3.07 3.48 12.98
C GLU A 190 -4.11 3.25 11.83
N TRP A 191 -4.96 2.19 11.89
CA TRP A 191 -6.19 2.01 11.09
C TRP A 191 -7.48 2.34 11.87
N GLN A 192 -7.36 2.82 13.12
CA GLN A 192 -8.49 3.09 14.02
C GLN A 192 -9.24 4.41 13.77
N LEU A 193 -9.07 5.06 12.61
CA LEU A 193 -9.91 6.20 12.18
C LEU A 193 -11.06 5.82 11.23
N ARG A 194 -11.36 4.53 11.01
CA ARG A 194 -12.49 4.13 10.15
C ARG A 194 -13.54 3.32 10.90
N GLY A 195 -14.31 4.04 11.71
CA GLY A 195 -15.62 3.63 12.20
C GLY A 195 -16.59 4.81 12.22
N GLY A 196 -17.08 5.21 11.04
CA GLY A 196 -18.32 5.98 10.84
C GLY A 196 -18.46 7.39 11.44
N GLY A 197 -18.49 8.41 10.56
CA GLY A 197 -19.23 9.66 10.81
C GLY A 197 -18.40 10.95 10.83
N ASN A 198 -18.68 11.83 9.85
CA ASN A 198 -18.38 13.27 9.79
C ASN A 198 -16.98 13.75 10.23
N CYS A 199 -16.19 14.17 9.24
CA CYS A 199 -15.05 15.08 9.46
C CYS A 199 -15.53 16.42 10.03
N SER A 200 -15.38 16.59 11.34
CA SER A 200 -15.32 17.88 12.00
C SER A 200 -14.25 17.79 13.10
N TYR A 201 -13.06 18.31 12.79
CA TYR A 201 -11.99 18.47 13.78
C TYR A 201 -12.41 19.59 14.75
N LYS A 202 -13.05 19.24 15.86
CA LYS A 202 -12.94 20.04 17.09
C LYS A 202 -11.75 19.50 17.87
N GLY A 203 -10.73 20.34 18.02
CA GLY A 203 -9.60 20.06 18.89
C GLY A 203 -10.07 19.85 20.32
N SER A 204 -9.62 18.75 20.92
CA SER A 204 -9.63 18.60 22.37
C SER A 204 -8.19 18.68 22.84
N THR A 205 -7.91 19.77 23.54
CA THR A 205 -6.70 20.02 24.32
C THR A 205 -6.73 19.12 25.55
N ASN A 206 -5.70 18.30 25.76
CA ASN A 206 -5.34 17.83 27.10
C ASN A 206 -3.85 18.18 27.36
N PRO A 207 -3.56 19.01 28.37
CA PRO A 207 -2.21 19.40 28.77
C PRO A 207 -1.71 18.43 29.84
N GLU A 208 -0.89 17.45 29.47
CA GLU A 208 -0.15 16.65 30.45
C GLU A 208 1.14 16.07 29.84
N PHE A 209 1.98 16.98 29.33
CA PHE A 209 3.35 16.66 28.95
C PHE A 209 4.30 17.84 29.25
N ASP A 210 4.14 18.42 30.43
CA ASP A 210 5.12 19.35 31.03
C ASP A 210 5.42 18.89 32.46
N ARG A 211 6.08 17.73 32.59
CA ARG A 211 6.83 17.38 33.81
C ARG A 211 7.81 16.19 33.67
N GLN A 212 8.61 16.13 32.62
CA GLN A 212 9.75 15.19 32.61
C GLN A 212 11.04 15.76 31.97
N LYS A 213 11.40 16.98 32.39
CA LYS A 213 12.76 17.51 32.26
C LYS A 213 13.17 18.22 33.55
N GLU A 214 13.24 17.48 34.67
CA GLU A 214 13.99 17.97 35.85
C GLU A 214 14.24 16.92 36.95
N ILE A 215 14.74 15.71 36.63
CA ILE A 215 15.40 14.86 37.65
C ILE A 215 16.59 14.12 37.01
N THR A 216 17.66 14.86 36.72
CA THR A 216 19.03 14.34 36.64
C THR A 216 19.91 15.33 37.39
N LYS A 217 19.82 15.28 38.72
CA LYS A 217 20.76 15.82 39.72
C LYS A 217 20.16 15.48 41.08
N ASP A 218 20.42 14.25 41.54
CA ASP A 218 20.47 13.82 42.95
C ASP A 218 20.18 12.32 43.04
N CYS A 219 21.23 11.53 42.85
CA CYS A 219 21.49 10.25 43.53
C CYS A 219 22.84 9.69 43.07
N LEU A 220 23.90 10.46 43.26
CA LEU A 220 25.12 9.89 43.85
C LEU A 220 24.93 10.07 45.37
N MET A 221 25.24 9.02 46.14
CA MET A 221 25.11 8.90 47.60
C MET A 221 23.75 8.39 48.12
N ASN A 222 23.59 7.07 48.23
CA ASN A 222 23.61 6.40 49.54
C ASN A 222 23.28 4.91 49.40
N SER A 223 24.33 4.11 49.58
CA SER A 223 24.21 2.72 50.03
C SER A 223 23.91 2.70 51.53
N ASN A 224 23.11 1.72 51.96
CA ASN A 224 23.01 1.09 53.29
C ASN A 224 21.73 1.29 54.12
N ARG A 225 21.35 0.13 54.70
CA ARG A 225 20.38 -0.20 55.76
C ARG A 225 18.96 -0.49 55.21
N GLY A 226 18.31 -1.63 55.44
CA GLY A 226 18.53 -2.72 56.39
C GLY A 226 17.25 -2.99 57.21
N ALA A 227 16.64 -4.17 56.99
CA ALA A 227 15.88 -5.00 57.94
C ALA A 227 14.39 -4.70 58.32
N LYS A 228 13.58 -5.75 58.08
CA LYS A 228 12.64 -6.50 58.98
C LYS A 228 11.12 -6.20 59.05
N GLY A 229 10.37 -7.32 58.99
CA GLY A 229 9.02 -7.57 59.54
C GLY A 229 7.93 -7.65 58.46
N GLY A 230 7.11 -8.69 58.25
CA GLY A 230 6.69 -9.85 59.07
C GLY A 230 5.16 -9.83 59.24
N GLY A 231 4.41 -10.79 58.68
CA GLY A 231 2.98 -10.99 58.97
C GLY A 231 2.17 -11.70 57.88
N ARG A 232 1.54 -12.83 58.22
CA ARG A 232 0.72 -13.73 57.38
C ARG A 232 -0.68 -13.92 58.02
N CYS A 233 -1.64 -14.40 57.21
CA CYS A 233 -2.98 -14.99 57.51
C CYS A 233 -4.15 -13.98 57.55
N SER A 234 -5.38 -14.24 57.04
CA SER A 234 -6.02 -15.46 56.51
C SER A 234 -7.34 -15.15 55.77
N ARG A 235 -7.72 -16.09 54.88
CA ARG A 235 -9.04 -16.51 54.31
C ARG A 235 -10.37 -15.92 54.84
N ARG A 236 -11.31 -15.73 53.88
CA ARG A 236 -12.74 -16.15 53.81
C ARG A 236 -13.13 -16.13 52.32
N GLN A 237 -13.42 -17.25 51.63
CA GLN A 237 -14.66 -18.06 51.57
C GLN A 237 -15.96 -17.25 51.54
N GLU A 238 -16.62 -17.26 50.37
CA GLU A 238 -18.08 -17.35 50.19
C GLU A 238 -18.40 -17.59 48.69
N GLU A 239 -18.90 -18.80 48.40
CA GLU A 239 -19.81 -19.17 47.29
C GLU A 239 -21.20 -19.39 47.94
N PRO A 240 -22.34 -19.20 47.26
CA PRO A 240 -22.89 -20.13 46.24
C PRO A 240 -23.64 -19.37 45.09
N ALA A 241 -24.30 -19.93 44.07
CA ALA A 241 -25.05 -21.18 43.93
C ALA A 241 -25.27 -21.56 42.45
N GLU A 242 -25.54 -22.85 42.25
CA GLU A 242 -25.95 -23.55 41.02
C GLU A 242 -27.36 -23.17 40.55
N ASP A 243 -27.61 -23.26 39.25
CA ASP A 243 -28.85 -23.89 38.76
C ASP A 243 -28.56 -24.67 37.45
N GLY A 244 -29.06 -25.89 37.41
CA GLY A 244 -28.84 -26.88 36.37
C GLY A 244 -30.05 -27.04 35.46
N GLY A 245 -29.81 -27.56 34.26
CA GLY A 245 -30.86 -27.93 33.32
C GLY A 245 -30.29 -28.65 32.10
N GLU A 246 -30.11 -29.96 32.21
CA GLU A 246 -29.86 -30.86 31.10
C GLU A 246 -31.14 -31.10 30.27
N SER A 247 -31.01 -31.26 28.96
CA SER A 247 -31.50 -32.49 28.29
C SER A 247 -31.09 -32.60 26.81
N HIS A 248 -30.65 -33.82 26.51
CA HIS A 248 -30.30 -34.54 25.28
C HIS A 248 -30.90 -34.15 23.92
N GLY A 249 -30.08 -34.38 22.88
CA GLY A 249 -30.53 -34.73 21.52
C GLY A 249 -29.42 -34.68 20.46
N ALA A 250 -28.83 -35.83 20.11
CA ALA A 250 -27.93 -36.00 18.95
C ALA A 250 -28.72 -36.55 17.72
N PRO A 251 -28.08 -36.87 16.58
CA PRO A 251 -27.76 -35.98 15.46
C PRO A 251 -28.55 -36.34 14.18
N SER A 252 -28.55 -35.49 13.15
CA SER A 252 -28.98 -35.89 11.81
C SER A 252 -28.11 -35.29 10.70
N GLU A 253 -27.65 -36.20 9.85
CA GLU A 253 -26.95 -35.99 8.59
C GLU A 253 -27.88 -35.38 7.53
N ALA A 254 -27.33 -34.54 6.64
CA ALA A 254 -27.87 -34.40 5.29
C ALA A 254 -26.76 -33.97 4.33
N ARG A 255 -26.26 -34.95 3.57
CA ARG A 255 -25.49 -34.78 2.34
C ARG A 255 -26.41 -34.21 1.26
N VAL A 256 -25.97 -33.17 0.56
CA VAL A 256 -26.55 -32.78 -0.74
C VAL A 256 -25.47 -32.95 -1.79
N ALA A 257 -25.66 -33.99 -2.62
CA ALA A 257 -24.91 -34.23 -3.84
C ALA A 257 -25.53 -33.39 -4.96
N VAL A 258 -24.71 -32.61 -5.67
CA VAL A 258 -25.07 -31.98 -6.93
C VAL A 258 -24.43 -32.79 -8.04
N GLU A 259 -25.27 -33.44 -8.85
CA GLU A 259 -24.87 -34.12 -10.08
C GLU A 259 -24.42 -33.10 -11.13
N SER A 260 -23.20 -33.24 -11.64
CA SER A 260 -22.77 -32.62 -12.90
C SER A 260 -22.42 -33.75 -13.87
N LYS A 261 -23.29 -33.95 -14.88
CA LYS A 261 -23.03 -34.89 -15.97
C LYS A 261 -22.06 -34.25 -16.97
N THR A 262 -20.80 -34.68 -16.90
CA THR A 262 -19.83 -34.55 -17.98
C THR A 262 -20.08 -35.63 -19.02
N VAL A 263 -20.38 -35.26 -20.27
CA VAL A 263 -20.34 -36.17 -21.41
C VAL A 263 -19.07 -35.86 -22.22
N PHE A 264 -18.17 -36.84 -22.26
CA PHE A 264 -17.06 -36.91 -23.19
C PHE A 264 -17.59 -37.22 -24.59
N ALA A 265 -17.20 -36.42 -25.58
CA ALA A 265 -17.21 -36.81 -26.99
C ALA A 265 -15.83 -36.56 -27.57
N VAL A 266 -15.09 -37.65 -27.75
CA VAL A 266 -13.84 -37.77 -28.49
C VAL A 266 -14.19 -37.77 -29.98
N VAL A 267 -13.60 -36.87 -30.78
CA VAL A 267 -13.41 -37.10 -32.22
C VAL A 267 -12.05 -36.57 -32.62
N GLY A 268 -11.29 -37.43 -33.31
CA GLY A 268 -9.88 -37.25 -33.58
C GLY A 268 -9.58 -36.40 -34.82
N SER A 269 -8.34 -35.94 -34.83
CA SER A 269 -7.65 -35.24 -35.89
C SER A 269 -7.29 -36.20 -37.04
N ILE A 270 -7.62 -35.85 -38.29
CA ILE A 270 -6.99 -36.42 -39.48
C ILE A 270 -6.63 -35.31 -40.48
N SER A 271 -5.41 -35.42 -40.96
CA SER A 271 -4.65 -34.54 -41.84
C SER A 271 -5.21 -34.44 -43.27
N ARG A 272 -4.92 -33.31 -43.94
CA ARG A 272 -5.05 -33.10 -45.40
C ARG A 272 -3.93 -33.85 -46.16
N PRO A 273 -3.99 -34.08 -47.49
CA PRO A 273 -3.69 -33.02 -48.49
C PRO A 273 -4.37 -33.12 -49.89
N GLY A 274 -4.52 -31.95 -50.54
CA GLY A 274 -4.24 -31.76 -51.98
C GLY A 274 -5.40 -31.79 -53.00
N GLY A 275 -5.49 -30.74 -53.84
CA GLY A 275 -5.92 -30.89 -55.24
C GLY A 275 -7.01 -29.97 -55.84
N THR A 276 -6.63 -28.74 -56.22
CA THR A 276 -7.00 -28.02 -57.47
C THR A 276 -8.45 -27.59 -57.82
N VAL A 277 -8.67 -26.26 -57.75
CA VAL A 277 -9.16 -25.29 -58.77
C VAL A 277 -10.28 -25.70 -59.77
N LYS A 278 -11.43 -24.98 -59.75
CA LYS A 278 -11.94 -24.15 -60.88
C LYS A 278 -13.29 -23.43 -60.58
N VAL A 279 -13.25 -22.09 -60.73
CA VAL A 279 -14.17 -21.19 -61.45
C VAL A 279 -15.68 -21.08 -61.08
N ALA A 280 -16.01 -19.89 -60.57
CA ALA A 280 -17.19 -19.03 -60.75
C ALA A 280 -18.51 -19.57 -61.33
N ARG A 281 -19.62 -19.30 -60.63
CA ARG A 281 -20.67 -18.36 -61.08
C ARG A 281 -21.76 -18.13 -60.03
N THR A 282 -22.11 -16.86 -59.88
CA THR A 282 -23.31 -16.32 -59.24
C THR A 282 -24.55 -16.83 -59.98
N VAL A 283 -25.53 -17.39 -59.26
CA VAL A 283 -26.90 -17.59 -59.78
C VAL A 283 -27.90 -17.20 -58.70
N SER A 284 -28.67 -16.18 -59.05
CA SER A 284 -29.87 -15.70 -58.40
C SER A 284 -30.98 -16.76 -58.51
N ALA A 285 -31.65 -17.11 -57.40
CA ALA A 285 -32.78 -18.01 -57.40
C ALA A 285 -34.09 -17.22 -57.30
N THR A 286 -34.77 -17.12 -58.44
CA THR A 286 -36.21 -16.87 -58.56
C THR A 286 -36.98 -18.09 -58.07
N VAL A 287 -38.00 -17.90 -57.23
CA VAL A 287 -39.04 -18.92 -56.99
C VAL A 287 -40.38 -18.36 -57.47
N SER A 288 -40.97 -19.15 -58.36
CA SER A 288 -42.18 -18.90 -59.11
C SER A 288 -43.45 -18.98 -58.27
N ILE A 289 -44.44 -18.23 -58.73
CA ILE A 289 -45.81 -18.12 -58.21
C ILE A 289 -46.64 -19.27 -58.78
N GLU A 290 -47.21 -20.11 -57.92
CA GLU A 290 -48.32 -21.00 -58.26
C GLU A 290 -49.63 -20.36 -57.75
N ARG A 291 -50.63 -20.28 -58.63
CA ARG A 291 -51.95 -19.73 -58.35
C ARG A 291 -52.84 -20.77 -57.66
N GLU A 292 -53.54 -20.38 -56.61
CA GLU A 292 -54.91 -20.86 -56.38
C GLU A 292 -55.87 -19.67 -56.30
N LYS A 293 -56.95 -19.83 -57.06
CA LYS A 293 -58.10 -18.93 -57.15
C LYS A 293 -59.02 -19.24 -55.98
N GLU A 294 -59.57 -18.22 -55.33
CA GLU A 294 -61.02 -18.14 -55.13
C GLU A 294 -61.51 -16.72 -54.85
N MET A 295 -62.80 -16.53 -55.04
CA MET A 295 -63.44 -15.35 -55.60
C MET A 295 -64.24 -14.57 -54.55
N ARG A 296 -64.30 -13.24 -54.73
CA ARG A 296 -65.39 -12.30 -54.34
C ARG A 296 -65.50 -11.87 -52.87
N SER A 297 -65.17 -10.60 -52.62
CA SER A 297 -66.18 -9.54 -52.40
C SER A 297 -65.50 -8.18 -52.23
N CYS A 298 -65.90 -7.22 -53.06
CA CYS A 298 -65.43 -5.84 -53.03
C CYS A 298 -65.99 -5.13 -51.80
N GLY A 299 -65.11 -4.77 -50.87
CA GLY A 299 -65.42 -3.86 -49.77
C GLY A 299 -64.43 -2.69 -49.80
N ILE A 300 -64.95 -1.48 -50.01
CA ILE A 300 -64.22 -0.18 -50.01
C ILE A 300 -63.39 0.05 -48.72
N ARG A 301 -63.51 -0.83 -47.71
CA ARG A 301 -62.70 -0.86 -46.48
C ARG A 301 -61.28 -1.44 -46.65
N GLY A 302 -60.97 -2.13 -47.76
CA GLY A 302 -59.66 -2.76 -47.98
C GLY A 302 -58.57 -1.79 -48.47
N VAL A 303 -58.93 -0.87 -49.36
CA VAL A 303 -57.99 0.09 -49.97
C VAL A 303 -57.51 1.12 -48.93
N ILE A 304 -58.41 1.56 -48.04
CA ILE A 304 -58.08 2.50 -46.95
C ILE A 304 -57.15 1.84 -45.92
N ARG A 305 -57.32 0.54 -45.64
CA ARG A 305 -56.42 -0.21 -44.74
C ARG A 305 -55.02 -0.38 -45.29
N GLN A 306 -54.88 -0.55 -46.61
CA GLN A 306 -53.58 -0.74 -47.26
C GLN A 306 -52.81 0.59 -47.40
N HIS A 307 -53.51 1.71 -47.65
CA HIS A 307 -52.89 3.04 -47.62
C HIS A 307 -52.58 3.53 -46.21
N LEU A 308 -53.41 3.21 -45.20
CA LEU A 308 -53.09 3.47 -43.79
C LEU A 308 -51.91 2.64 -43.32
N ALA A 309 -51.81 1.36 -43.73
CA ALA A 309 -50.65 0.53 -43.41
C ALA A 309 -49.36 1.06 -44.06
N TRP A 310 -49.43 1.58 -45.29
CA TRP A 310 -48.31 2.25 -45.96
C TRP A 310 -47.94 3.59 -45.30
N LEU A 311 -48.91 4.40 -44.89
CA LEU A 311 -48.67 5.64 -44.14
C LEU A 311 -48.10 5.35 -42.75
N VAL A 312 -48.54 4.29 -42.09
CA VAL A 312 -47.97 3.82 -40.82
C VAL A 312 -46.55 3.30 -41.05
N LEU A 313 -46.26 2.53 -42.11
CA LEU A 313 -44.89 2.09 -42.42
C LEU A 313 -43.97 3.26 -42.81
N ILE A 314 -44.48 4.27 -43.52
CA ILE A 314 -43.73 5.48 -43.84
C ILE A 314 -43.51 6.32 -42.57
N LEU A 315 -44.52 6.50 -41.72
CA LEU A 315 -44.39 7.18 -40.43
C LEU A 315 -43.50 6.42 -39.44
N TRP A 316 -43.46 5.08 -39.50
CA TRP A 316 -42.53 4.26 -38.74
C TRP A 316 -41.13 4.36 -39.32
N SER A 317 -40.95 4.44 -40.65
CA SER A 317 -39.64 4.70 -41.26
C SER A 317 -39.12 6.11 -40.95
N TRP A 318 -40.00 7.11 -40.83
CA TRP A 318 -39.66 8.47 -40.41
C TRP A 318 -39.41 8.57 -38.90
N ARG A 319 -40.06 7.74 -38.07
CA ARG A 319 -39.75 7.63 -36.63
C ARG A 319 -38.48 6.83 -36.34
N VAL A 320 -38.10 5.91 -37.22
CA VAL A 320 -36.80 5.21 -37.14
C VAL A 320 -35.67 6.11 -37.64
N ALA A 321 -35.92 7.00 -38.61
CA ALA A 321 -34.93 8.00 -39.06
C ALA A 321 -34.80 9.23 -38.13
N ALA A 322 -35.70 9.42 -37.16
CA ALA A 322 -35.71 10.53 -36.21
C ALA A 322 -35.34 10.12 -34.77
N ALA A 323 -34.87 8.89 -34.55
CA ALA A 323 -33.98 8.65 -33.43
C ALA A 323 -32.63 9.25 -33.85
N GLN A 324 -32.25 10.39 -33.28
CA GLN A 324 -30.86 10.82 -33.35
C GLN A 324 -30.01 9.63 -32.89
N ASP A 325 -29.28 9.03 -33.80
CA ASP A 325 -28.19 8.11 -33.50
C ASP A 325 -27.12 8.95 -32.79
N GLN A 326 -27.35 9.26 -31.51
CA GLN A 326 -26.33 9.82 -30.64
C GLN A 326 -25.32 8.68 -30.47
N GLN A 327 -24.36 8.65 -31.40
CA GLN A 327 -23.28 7.70 -31.39
C GLN A 327 -22.63 7.73 -30.01
N ALA A 328 -22.61 6.57 -29.34
CA ALA A 328 -22.11 6.46 -27.97
C ALA A 328 -20.75 7.16 -27.85
N PRO A 329 -20.52 7.94 -26.79
CA PRO A 329 -19.32 8.72 -26.65
C PRO A 329 -18.08 7.82 -26.68
N LYS A 330 -17.08 8.25 -27.44
CA LYS A 330 -15.84 7.48 -27.63
C LYS A 330 -14.68 8.11 -26.91
N THR A 331 -13.80 7.29 -26.35
CA THR A 331 -12.52 7.74 -25.80
C THR A 331 -11.69 8.36 -26.91
N ASP A 332 -11.01 9.45 -26.60
CA ASP A 332 -10.04 10.06 -27.50
C ASP A 332 -9.05 8.99 -28.01
N PRO A 333 -8.91 8.82 -29.33
CA PRO A 333 -8.11 7.73 -29.90
C PRO A 333 -6.61 7.86 -29.58
N VAL A 334 -6.12 9.08 -29.35
CA VAL A 334 -4.72 9.32 -28.96
C VAL A 334 -4.50 8.91 -27.52
N GLU A 335 -5.42 9.26 -26.62
CA GLU A 335 -5.37 8.83 -25.22
C GLU A 335 -5.53 7.31 -25.10
N ALA A 336 -6.45 6.72 -25.87
CA ALA A 336 -6.65 5.28 -25.88
C ALA A 336 -5.40 4.52 -26.35
N ALA A 337 -4.78 4.97 -27.44
CA ALA A 337 -3.52 4.41 -27.92
C ALA A 337 -2.38 4.60 -26.89
N ALA A 338 -2.30 5.77 -26.26
CA ALA A 338 -1.30 6.06 -25.24
C ALA A 338 -1.46 5.16 -24.01
N LEU A 339 -2.68 5.01 -23.49
CA LEU A 339 -2.95 4.19 -22.32
C LEU A 339 -2.64 2.71 -22.59
N ASN A 340 -3.10 2.18 -23.73
CA ASN A 340 -2.81 0.80 -24.11
C ASN A 340 -1.31 0.55 -24.28
N THR A 341 -0.57 1.52 -24.84
CA THR A 341 0.89 1.43 -24.95
C THR A 341 1.56 1.43 -23.57
N ILE A 342 1.11 2.30 -22.67
CA ILE A 342 1.65 2.43 -21.31
C ILE A 342 1.38 1.16 -20.49
N LEU A 343 0.13 0.69 -20.46
CA LEU A 343 -0.23 -0.54 -19.76
C LEU A 343 0.48 -1.76 -20.36
N GLY A 344 0.60 -1.82 -21.69
CA GLY A 344 1.35 -2.86 -22.38
C GLY A 344 2.83 -2.90 -21.99
N ARG A 345 3.49 -1.74 -21.89
CA ARG A 345 4.89 -1.65 -21.42
C ARG A 345 5.08 -2.13 -19.99
N TRP A 346 4.10 -1.91 -19.13
CA TRP A 346 4.12 -2.37 -17.75
C TRP A 346 3.50 -3.76 -17.55
N GLY A 347 3.13 -4.45 -18.64
CA GLY A 347 2.51 -5.78 -18.58
C GLY A 347 1.19 -5.81 -17.81
N LYS A 348 0.47 -4.69 -17.73
CA LYS A 348 -0.79 -4.57 -17.02
C LYS A 348 -1.97 -4.82 -17.95
N LYS A 349 -2.93 -5.58 -17.43
CA LYS A 349 -4.26 -5.77 -18.00
C LYS A 349 -5.25 -5.18 -17.01
N ALA A 350 -6.30 -4.53 -17.48
CA ALA A 350 -7.36 -4.08 -16.58
C ALA A 350 -8.14 -5.27 -16.04
N SER A 351 -8.82 -5.02 -14.93
CA SER A 351 -9.70 -5.99 -14.30
C SER A 351 -10.96 -6.24 -15.14
N PRO A 352 -11.67 -7.36 -14.97
CA PRO A 352 -12.93 -7.63 -15.70
C PRO A 352 -13.99 -6.54 -15.54
N GLU A 353 -13.94 -5.80 -14.44
CA GLU A 353 -14.83 -4.69 -14.12
C GLU A 353 -14.54 -3.45 -14.98
N TRP A 354 -13.36 -3.35 -15.62
CA TRP A 354 -13.00 -2.24 -16.51
C TRP A 354 -12.46 -2.72 -17.86
N ASN A 355 -13.16 -2.38 -18.94
CA ASN A 355 -12.85 -2.85 -20.29
C ASN A 355 -11.66 -2.09 -20.91
N ILE A 356 -10.49 -2.73 -21.04
CA ILE A 356 -9.37 -2.22 -21.86
C ILE A 356 -9.36 -2.71 -23.30
N SER A 357 -10.14 -3.74 -23.63
CA SER A 357 -10.17 -4.36 -24.96
C SER A 357 -11.25 -3.77 -25.89
N GLY A 358 -11.74 -2.57 -25.58
CA GLY A 358 -12.79 -1.88 -26.33
C GLY A 358 -12.84 -0.39 -26.02
N GLU A 359 -14.03 0.10 -25.66
CA GLU A 359 -14.25 1.50 -25.31
C GLU A 359 -13.79 1.76 -23.85
N LEU A 360 -12.63 2.40 -23.68
CA LEU A 360 -11.97 2.57 -22.37
C LEU A 360 -12.82 3.35 -21.36
N CYS A 361 -13.48 4.40 -21.85
CA CYS A 361 -14.40 5.24 -21.11
C CYS A 361 -15.82 4.68 -21.14
N SER A 362 -15.99 3.45 -20.67
CA SER A 362 -17.31 2.79 -20.52
C SER A 362 -17.47 2.18 -19.13
N GLY A 363 -18.71 1.88 -18.74
CA GLY A 363 -19.02 1.33 -17.42
C GLY A 363 -18.59 2.27 -16.29
N PHE A 364 -17.85 1.74 -15.30
CA PHE A 364 -17.39 2.48 -14.13
C PHE A 364 -16.47 3.67 -14.47
N ALA A 365 -15.72 3.57 -15.58
CA ALA A 365 -14.82 4.65 -16.01
C ALA A 365 -15.59 5.92 -16.42
N ALA A 366 -16.80 5.80 -16.96
CA ALA A 366 -17.61 6.93 -17.45
C ALA A 366 -18.80 7.28 -16.55
N ASP A 367 -19.02 6.55 -15.45
CA ASP A 367 -20.08 6.89 -14.52
C ASP A 367 -19.80 8.23 -13.79
N LYS A 368 -20.81 8.81 -13.14
CA LYS A 368 -20.68 10.09 -12.43
C LYS A 368 -20.22 9.99 -10.97
N THR A 369 -20.03 8.77 -10.46
CA THR A 369 -19.61 8.56 -9.09
C THR A 369 -18.13 8.91 -8.92
N ASP A 370 -17.78 9.40 -7.73
CA ASP A 370 -16.40 9.72 -7.41
C ASP A 370 -15.56 8.44 -7.31
N TRP A 371 -14.32 8.51 -7.77
CA TRP A 371 -13.39 7.37 -7.77
C TRP A 371 -13.11 6.79 -6.37
N ASP A 372 -13.34 7.58 -5.30
CA ASP A 372 -13.15 7.18 -3.91
C ASP A 372 -14.14 6.07 -3.49
N TYR A 373 -15.20 5.86 -4.27
CA TYR A 373 -16.18 4.80 -4.08
C TYR A 373 -15.71 3.42 -4.61
N TYR A 374 -14.60 3.38 -5.36
CA TYR A 374 -14.06 2.15 -5.97
C TYR A 374 -12.64 1.81 -5.48
N PRO A 375 -12.39 1.69 -4.16
CA PRO A 375 -11.04 1.46 -3.63
C PRO A 375 -10.43 0.11 -4.04
N ASN A 376 -11.27 -0.85 -4.44
CA ASN A 376 -10.85 -2.20 -4.82
C ASN A 376 -10.55 -2.34 -6.32
N ILE A 377 -10.84 -1.33 -7.14
CA ILE A 377 -10.56 -1.38 -8.58
C ILE A 377 -9.21 -0.72 -8.83
N ASN A 378 -8.23 -1.53 -9.23
CA ASN A 378 -6.87 -1.09 -9.42
C ASN A 378 -6.13 -2.04 -10.39
N PRO A 379 -5.62 -1.59 -11.55
CA PRO A 379 -5.60 -0.20 -12.04
C PRO A 379 -6.99 0.34 -12.38
N PHE A 380 -7.17 1.65 -12.35
CA PHE A 380 -8.46 2.29 -12.64
C PHE A 380 -8.30 3.62 -13.35
N ILE A 381 -9.23 3.94 -14.27
CA ILE A 381 -9.34 5.26 -14.87
C ILE A 381 -10.71 5.87 -14.61
N LYS A 382 -10.75 7.21 -14.65
CA LYS A 382 -11.98 7.97 -14.77
C LYS A 382 -11.95 8.82 -16.03
N CYS A 383 -13.08 8.90 -16.68
CA CYS A 383 -13.27 9.70 -17.88
C CYS A 383 -14.35 10.75 -17.69
N ASP A 384 -14.18 11.84 -18.43
CA ASP A 384 -15.20 12.86 -18.62
C ASP A 384 -15.64 12.83 -20.10
N CYS A 385 -16.91 12.50 -20.31
CA CYS A 385 -17.54 12.37 -21.63
C CYS A 385 -18.43 13.56 -21.97
N THR A 386 -18.21 14.73 -21.37
CA THR A 386 -19.00 15.94 -21.66
C THR A 386 -18.49 16.72 -22.87
N PHE A 387 -17.41 16.27 -23.50
CA PHE A 387 -16.77 16.97 -24.61
C PHE A 387 -17.50 16.74 -25.93
N SER A 388 -17.41 17.73 -26.82
CA SER A 388 -17.96 17.67 -28.19
C SER A 388 -19.42 17.20 -28.23
N ASN A 389 -20.31 17.87 -27.50
CA ASN A 389 -21.74 17.50 -27.37
C ASN A 389 -21.95 16.05 -26.88
N ASN A 390 -21.18 15.62 -25.88
CA ASN A 390 -21.20 14.28 -25.30
C ASN A 390 -20.87 13.15 -26.30
N THR A 391 -19.95 13.40 -27.23
CA THR A 391 -19.48 12.39 -28.20
C THR A 391 -18.02 11.98 -27.98
N LEU A 392 -17.26 12.77 -27.22
CA LEU A 392 -15.85 12.52 -26.94
C LEU A 392 -15.62 12.40 -25.44
N CYS A 393 -14.88 11.36 -25.04
CA CYS A 393 -14.44 11.15 -23.67
C CYS A 393 -12.93 11.38 -23.54
N HIS A 394 -12.53 12.10 -22.50
CA HIS A 394 -11.14 12.23 -22.09
C HIS A 394 -10.89 11.57 -20.75
N ILE A 395 -9.72 10.97 -20.58
CA ILE A 395 -9.25 10.41 -19.33
C ILE A 395 -8.83 11.55 -18.41
N THR A 396 -9.56 11.70 -17.31
CA THR A 396 -9.32 12.75 -16.31
C THR A 396 -8.63 12.22 -15.07
N ARG A 397 -8.70 10.92 -14.80
CA ARG A 397 -7.99 10.31 -13.65
C ARG A 397 -7.37 8.98 -14.04
N LEU A 398 -6.16 8.74 -13.56
CA LEU A 398 -5.45 7.47 -13.70
C LEU A 398 -4.86 7.07 -12.34
N ASN A 399 -5.37 5.96 -11.80
CA ASN A 399 -4.87 5.34 -10.59
C ASN A 399 -4.08 4.07 -10.93
N LEU A 400 -2.79 4.11 -10.60
CA LEU A 400 -1.86 2.99 -10.71
C LEU A 400 -1.10 2.77 -9.39
N TYR A 401 -1.64 3.26 -8.28
CA TYR A 401 -1.10 3.05 -6.94
C TYR A 401 -0.85 1.56 -6.67
N ARG A 402 0.31 1.15 -6.12
CA ARG A 402 0.59 -0.26 -5.75
C ARG A 402 0.30 -1.29 -6.87
N ASN A 403 0.77 -1.02 -8.08
CA ASN A 403 0.62 -1.93 -9.21
C ASN A 403 1.88 -2.74 -9.52
N TYR A 404 2.93 -2.72 -8.70
CA TYR A 404 4.21 -3.38 -9.01
C TYR A 404 4.78 -2.95 -10.38
N LEU A 405 4.58 -1.69 -10.78
CA LEU A 405 5.10 -1.17 -12.04
C LEU A 405 6.63 -1.02 -11.96
N THR A 406 7.35 -1.48 -12.96
CA THR A 406 8.81 -1.38 -13.04
C THR A 406 9.25 -0.56 -14.25
N GLY A 407 10.49 -0.07 -14.21
CA GLY A 407 11.09 0.69 -15.32
C GLY A 407 10.63 2.16 -15.38
N PRO A 408 10.96 2.87 -16.47
CA PRO A 408 10.66 4.29 -16.61
C PRO A 408 9.20 4.59 -16.92
N ILE A 409 8.75 5.77 -16.50
CA ILE A 409 7.48 6.34 -16.96
C ILE A 409 7.62 6.66 -18.46
N PRO A 410 6.79 6.08 -19.34
CA PRO A 410 6.85 6.39 -20.76
C PRO A 410 6.47 7.86 -21.03
N SER A 411 7.19 8.54 -21.93
CA SER A 411 6.90 9.93 -22.33
C SER A 411 5.49 10.13 -22.92
N PHE A 412 4.85 9.06 -23.40
CA PHE A 412 3.45 9.05 -23.82
C PHE A 412 2.47 9.52 -22.74
N ILE A 413 2.88 9.52 -21.46
CA ILE A 413 2.07 10.08 -20.37
C ILE A 413 1.66 11.54 -20.65
N GLY A 414 2.45 12.30 -21.39
CA GLY A 414 2.13 13.68 -21.77
C GLY A 414 1.02 13.83 -22.82
N LYS A 415 0.38 12.74 -23.26
CA LYS A 415 -0.77 12.77 -24.18
C LYS A 415 -2.11 12.99 -23.49
N PHE A 416 -2.22 12.76 -22.18
CA PHE A 416 -3.47 12.91 -21.44
C PHE A 416 -3.70 14.37 -21.01
N THR A 417 -3.84 15.30 -21.95
CA THR A 417 -3.88 16.75 -21.65
C THR A 417 -5.06 17.18 -20.77
N SER A 418 -6.10 16.35 -20.68
CA SER A 418 -7.28 16.54 -19.84
C SER A 418 -7.15 15.93 -18.44
N MET A 419 -6.02 15.28 -18.13
CA MET A 419 -5.75 14.64 -16.84
C MET A 419 -5.80 15.64 -15.69
N GLN A 420 -6.51 15.28 -14.64
CA GLN A 420 -6.67 16.02 -13.39
C GLN A 420 -6.01 15.31 -12.21
N TYR A 421 -6.02 13.98 -12.18
CA TYR A 421 -5.43 13.19 -11.09
C TYR A 421 -4.59 12.04 -11.63
N LEU A 422 -3.30 12.03 -11.26
CA LEU A 422 -2.38 10.96 -11.62
C LEU A 422 -1.71 10.40 -10.38
N SER A 423 -1.94 9.13 -10.10
CA SER A 423 -1.30 8.39 -9.00
C SER A 423 -0.47 7.25 -9.54
N LEU A 424 0.85 7.36 -9.38
CA LEU A 424 1.83 6.34 -9.73
C LEU A 424 2.57 5.80 -8.50
N SER A 425 2.21 6.25 -7.30
CA SER A 425 2.92 5.95 -6.06
C SER A 425 2.95 4.46 -5.69
N PHE A 426 3.94 4.08 -4.89
CA PHE A 426 4.19 2.73 -4.40
C PHE A 426 4.41 1.73 -5.54
N ASN A 427 5.30 2.07 -6.46
CA ASN A 427 5.75 1.18 -7.51
C ASN A 427 7.29 1.15 -7.58
N PRO A 428 7.92 0.05 -8.01
CA PRO A 428 9.34 0.05 -8.32
C PRO A 428 9.68 0.77 -9.64
N LEU A 429 9.04 1.92 -9.93
CA LEU A 429 9.34 2.75 -11.11
C LEU A 429 10.74 3.35 -10.99
N SER A 430 11.46 3.50 -12.10
CA SER A 430 12.88 3.91 -12.08
C SER A 430 13.27 4.75 -13.30
N GLY A 431 14.51 5.28 -13.31
CA GLY A 431 14.97 6.16 -14.38
C GLY A 431 14.67 7.63 -14.10
N LEU A 432 14.64 8.45 -15.15
CA LEU A 432 14.36 9.89 -15.04
C LEU A 432 12.86 10.17 -15.10
N LEU A 433 12.42 11.20 -14.38
CA LEU A 433 11.05 11.67 -14.49
C LEU A 433 10.84 12.37 -15.85
N PRO A 434 9.88 11.95 -16.69
CA PRO A 434 9.74 12.48 -18.03
C PRO A 434 9.22 13.92 -18.01
N LYS A 435 9.90 14.80 -18.76
CA LYS A 435 9.51 16.22 -18.91
C LYS A 435 8.12 16.40 -19.50
N GLU A 436 7.65 15.41 -20.27
CA GLU A 436 6.31 15.41 -20.88
C GLU A 436 5.18 15.43 -19.85
N LEU A 437 5.44 15.12 -18.57
CA LEU A 437 4.48 15.37 -17.49
C LEU A 437 4.08 16.85 -17.39
N GLY A 438 4.96 17.77 -17.79
CA GLY A 438 4.65 19.20 -17.87
C GLY A 438 3.58 19.56 -18.91
N ASN A 439 3.17 18.63 -19.78
CA ASN A 439 2.07 18.85 -20.73
C ASN A 439 0.68 18.68 -20.09
N LEU A 440 0.59 18.12 -18.88
CA LEU A 440 -0.67 17.84 -18.18
C LEU A 440 -1.22 19.10 -17.48
N THR A 441 -1.41 20.20 -18.20
CA THR A 441 -1.71 21.52 -17.62
C THR A 441 -3.03 21.60 -16.84
N ASN A 442 -3.89 20.59 -16.94
CA ASN A 442 -5.12 20.45 -16.15
C ASN A 442 -4.96 19.69 -14.82
N LEU A 443 -3.74 19.22 -14.50
CA LEU A 443 -3.48 18.39 -13.35
C LEU A 443 -3.69 19.15 -12.03
N LEU A 444 -4.47 18.55 -11.14
CA LEU A 444 -4.79 19.04 -9.81
C LEU A 444 -4.00 18.28 -8.73
N SER A 445 -3.74 16.99 -8.95
CA SER A 445 -3.00 16.14 -8.02
C SER A 445 -2.03 15.22 -8.77
N LEU A 446 -0.77 15.22 -8.34
CA LEU A 446 0.27 14.33 -8.82
C LEU A 446 0.90 13.57 -7.66
N GLY A 447 0.75 12.26 -7.66
CA GLY A 447 1.37 11.35 -6.70
C GLY A 447 2.42 10.48 -7.35
N ILE A 448 3.69 10.68 -6.97
CA ILE A 448 4.83 9.85 -7.35
C ILE A 448 5.69 9.66 -6.09
N SER A 449 5.15 8.96 -5.10
CA SER A 449 5.82 8.66 -3.83
C SER A 449 6.14 7.17 -3.71
N SER A 450 7.23 6.83 -3.02
CA SER A 450 7.66 5.44 -2.81
C SER A 450 7.98 4.73 -4.13
N ASP A 451 8.82 5.38 -4.93
CA ASP A 451 9.35 4.88 -6.20
C ASP A 451 10.91 4.91 -6.20
N ASN A 452 11.55 4.50 -7.29
CA ASN A 452 13.02 4.38 -7.41
C ASN A 452 13.59 5.24 -8.55
N PHE A 453 13.11 6.47 -8.69
CA PHE A 453 13.60 7.43 -9.69
C PHE A 453 15.03 7.89 -9.37
N THR A 454 15.63 8.54 -10.37
CA THR A 454 16.97 9.12 -10.30
C THR A 454 16.96 10.49 -10.97
N GLY A 455 18.01 11.28 -10.72
CA GLY A 455 18.15 12.61 -11.32
C GLY A 455 17.29 13.68 -10.61
N SER A 456 17.20 14.85 -11.24
CA SER A 456 16.44 16.00 -10.72
C SER A 456 15.03 16.06 -11.25
N LEU A 457 14.17 16.81 -10.55
CA LEU A 457 12.84 17.15 -11.05
C LEU A 457 12.97 18.00 -12.33
N PRO A 458 12.17 17.74 -13.39
CA PRO A 458 12.21 18.51 -14.62
C PRO A 458 11.57 19.89 -14.43
N GLU A 459 12.15 20.93 -15.05
CA GLU A 459 11.66 22.31 -14.99
C GLU A 459 10.26 22.44 -15.62
N GLU A 460 9.89 21.56 -16.54
CA GLU A 460 8.58 21.54 -17.20
C GLU A 460 7.42 21.26 -16.24
N LEU A 461 7.65 20.65 -15.07
CA LEU A 461 6.60 20.51 -14.04
C LEU A 461 6.08 21.87 -13.54
N GLY A 462 6.85 22.96 -13.67
CA GLY A 462 6.38 24.30 -13.37
C GLY A 462 5.27 24.80 -14.31
N ASN A 463 4.97 24.09 -15.41
CA ASN A 463 3.84 24.41 -16.29
C ASN A 463 2.48 23.97 -15.71
N LEU A 464 2.47 23.16 -14.63
CA LEU A 464 1.26 22.61 -14.01
C LEU A 464 0.58 23.63 -13.09
N THR A 465 0.21 24.80 -13.61
CA THR A 465 -0.23 25.94 -12.79
C THR A 465 -1.54 25.72 -12.01
N LYS A 466 -2.33 24.69 -12.37
CA LYS A 466 -3.55 24.28 -11.63
C LYS A 466 -3.27 23.30 -10.48
N LEU A 467 -2.05 22.81 -10.35
CA LEU A 467 -1.67 21.78 -9.39
C LEU A 467 -1.90 22.25 -7.96
N GLN A 468 -2.61 21.43 -7.19
CA GLN A 468 -2.94 21.69 -5.78
C GLN A 468 -2.17 20.74 -4.85
N GLN A 469 -1.88 19.53 -5.30
CA GLN A 469 -1.24 18.51 -4.50
C GLN A 469 -0.07 17.89 -5.27
N LEU A 470 1.09 17.86 -4.64
CA LEU A 470 2.30 17.29 -5.20
C LEU A 470 3.00 16.41 -4.16
N TYR A 471 3.08 15.12 -4.44
CA TYR A 471 3.70 14.12 -3.58
C TYR A 471 4.86 13.44 -4.30
N PHE A 472 6.05 13.53 -3.72
CA PHE A 472 7.31 12.99 -4.22
C PHE A 472 8.10 12.22 -3.16
N ASP A 473 7.48 11.83 -2.05
CA ASP A 473 8.17 11.26 -0.90
C ASP A 473 8.85 9.92 -1.22
N SER A 474 10.08 9.70 -0.75
CA SER A 474 10.79 8.43 -0.90
C SER A 474 10.88 7.94 -2.35
N SER A 475 11.23 8.83 -3.28
CA SER A 475 11.23 8.52 -4.73
C SER A 475 12.60 8.57 -5.39
N GLY A 476 13.68 8.81 -4.64
CA GLY A 476 15.06 8.82 -5.14
C GLY A 476 15.48 10.09 -5.89
N PHE A 477 14.65 11.14 -5.87
CA PHE A 477 14.96 12.41 -6.52
C PHE A 477 16.17 13.12 -5.90
N SER A 478 16.90 13.87 -6.71
CA SER A 478 18.14 14.53 -6.32
C SER A 478 18.28 15.92 -6.95
N GLY A 479 19.35 16.65 -6.62
CA GLY A 479 19.57 18.00 -7.14
C GLY A 479 18.70 19.06 -6.45
N PRO A 480 18.71 20.31 -6.95
CA PRO A 480 17.92 21.39 -6.39
C PRO A 480 16.44 21.30 -6.79
N PHE A 481 15.58 21.96 -6.02
CA PHE A 481 14.20 22.19 -6.44
C PHE A 481 14.14 23.12 -7.66
N PRO A 482 13.34 22.82 -8.70
CA PRO A 482 13.30 23.59 -9.94
C PRO A 482 12.77 25.01 -9.73
N SER A 483 13.44 26.00 -10.34
CA SER A 483 13.05 27.41 -10.21
C SER A 483 11.66 27.71 -10.78
N SER A 484 11.23 26.92 -11.77
CA SER A 484 9.91 27.02 -12.38
C SER A 484 8.76 26.73 -11.41
N PHE A 485 9.01 26.10 -10.26
CA PHE A 485 7.97 25.81 -9.26
C PHE A 485 7.40 27.09 -8.63
N SER A 486 8.08 28.23 -8.79
CA SER A 486 7.54 29.56 -8.51
C SER A 486 6.23 29.88 -9.24
N LYS A 487 5.89 29.16 -10.32
CA LYS A 487 4.63 29.32 -11.07
C LYS A 487 3.45 28.57 -10.45
N LEU A 488 3.66 27.65 -9.51
CA LEU A 488 2.63 26.74 -8.96
C LEU A 488 1.79 27.41 -7.86
N GLN A 489 1.19 28.56 -8.15
CA GLN A 489 0.52 29.42 -7.16
C GLN A 489 -0.75 28.82 -6.52
N ASN A 490 -1.27 27.71 -7.07
CA ASN A 490 -2.43 27.00 -6.52
C ASN A 490 -2.05 25.83 -5.60
N LEU A 491 -0.76 25.58 -5.38
CA LEU A 491 -0.29 24.44 -4.60
C LEU A 491 -0.67 24.62 -3.11
N LYS A 492 -1.29 23.58 -2.55
CA LYS A 492 -1.68 23.47 -1.15
C LYS A 492 -0.78 22.51 -0.38
N ILE A 493 -0.44 21.39 -1.01
CA ILE A 493 0.36 20.33 -0.39
C ILE A 493 1.61 20.10 -1.25
N LEU A 494 2.77 20.21 -0.62
CA LEU A 494 4.07 19.87 -1.20
C LEU A 494 4.80 18.92 -0.27
N SER A 495 4.75 17.63 -0.60
CA SER A 495 5.45 16.58 0.14
C SER A 495 6.56 16.00 -0.72
N ALA A 496 7.80 16.08 -0.25
CA ALA A 496 8.97 15.59 -0.97
C ALA A 496 10.01 15.00 -0.02
N SER A 497 9.53 14.39 1.07
CA SER A 497 10.36 13.88 2.15
C SER A 497 11.16 12.64 1.73
N ASP A 498 12.25 12.36 2.46
CA ASP A 498 13.10 11.19 2.27
C ASP A 498 13.62 11.02 0.83
N ASN A 499 14.09 12.11 0.23
CA ASN A 499 14.80 12.11 -1.05
C ASN A 499 16.25 12.59 -0.86
N VAL A 500 16.95 12.82 -1.97
CA VAL A 500 18.33 13.32 -2.01
C VAL A 500 18.38 14.76 -2.54
N PHE A 501 17.32 15.56 -2.30
CA PHE A 501 17.31 16.97 -2.71
C PHE A 501 18.44 17.74 -2.01
N LYS A 502 19.13 18.60 -2.77
CA LYS A 502 20.31 19.38 -2.34
C LYS A 502 20.07 20.88 -2.52
N GLY A 503 20.96 21.69 -1.94
CA GLY A 503 20.90 23.14 -2.01
C GLY A 503 19.95 23.74 -0.96
N LYS A 504 19.56 24.99 -1.14
CA LYS A 504 18.71 25.71 -0.18
C LYS A 504 17.24 25.39 -0.38
N ILE A 505 16.46 25.46 0.70
CA ILE A 505 15.00 25.54 0.59
C ILE A 505 14.67 26.79 -0.24
N PRO A 506 13.90 26.70 -1.33
CA PRO A 506 13.73 27.84 -2.22
C PRO A 506 12.87 28.96 -1.60
N ALA A 507 13.38 30.20 -1.65
CA ALA A 507 12.68 31.37 -1.09
C ALA A 507 11.36 31.68 -1.81
N TYR A 508 11.19 31.28 -3.07
CA TYR A 508 9.94 31.48 -3.80
C TYR A 508 8.76 30.71 -3.19
N LEU A 509 9.01 29.69 -2.36
CA LEU A 509 7.93 29.00 -1.64
C LEU A 509 7.11 29.98 -0.79
N GLY A 510 7.73 31.03 -0.26
CA GLY A 510 7.05 32.11 0.46
C GLY A 510 6.09 32.96 -0.37
N THR A 511 6.10 32.83 -1.70
CA THR A 511 5.11 33.48 -2.59
C THR A 511 3.84 32.66 -2.77
N MET A 512 3.88 31.36 -2.46
CA MET A 512 2.80 30.40 -2.70
C MET A 512 1.83 30.40 -1.52
N ILE A 513 1.08 31.49 -1.35
CA ILE A 513 0.21 31.77 -0.19
C ILE A 513 -0.91 30.74 0.08
N ASN A 514 -1.13 29.83 -0.86
CA ASN A 514 -2.10 28.74 -0.71
C ASN A 514 -1.51 27.48 -0.07
N LEU A 515 -0.20 27.43 0.19
CA LEU A 515 0.43 26.29 0.85
C LEU A 515 -0.08 26.12 2.28
N GLU A 516 -0.58 24.91 2.54
CA GLU A 516 -1.12 24.44 3.82
C GLU A 516 -0.19 23.41 4.45
N ASP A 517 0.58 22.68 3.65
CA ASP A 517 1.42 21.57 4.09
C ASP A 517 2.73 21.49 3.30
N ILE A 518 3.86 21.56 4.00
CA ILE A 518 5.20 21.38 3.46
C ILE A 518 5.93 20.31 4.25
N ALA A 519 6.32 19.23 3.58
CA ALA A 519 7.11 18.15 4.18
C ALA A 519 8.36 17.88 3.35
N PHE A 520 9.53 18.18 3.93
CA PHE A 520 10.84 18.03 3.30
C PHE A 520 11.82 17.23 4.13
N HIS A 521 11.35 16.51 5.17
CA HIS A 521 12.25 15.82 6.08
C HIS A 521 13.14 14.80 5.38
N GLY A 522 14.30 14.49 5.96
CA GLY A 522 15.19 13.44 5.44
C GLY A 522 15.84 13.76 4.09
N ASN A 523 15.92 15.04 3.72
CA ASN A 523 16.63 15.52 2.53
C ASN A 523 18.00 16.11 2.87
N SER A 524 18.80 16.40 1.85
CA SER A 524 20.12 17.04 1.97
C SER A 524 20.06 18.57 1.80
N PHE A 525 18.94 19.21 2.17
CA PHE A 525 18.83 20.68 2.15
C PHE A 525 19.83 21.33 3.11
N GLU A 526 20.41 22.45 2.69
CA GLU A 526 21.43 23.21 3.42
C GLU A 526 21.09 24.70 3.53
N GLY A 527 21.74 25.38 4.48
CA GLY A 527 21.54 26.81 4.72
C GLY A 527 20.31 27.14 5.58
N PRO A 528 19.99 28.44 5.75
CA PRO A 528 18.90 28.87 6.61
C PRO A 528 17.54 28.58 5.97
N VAL A 529 16.52 28.43 6.81
CA VAL A 529 15.13 28.45 6.36
C VAL A 529 14.81 29.85 5.85
N PRO A 530 14.24 30.01 4.63
CA PRO A 530 13.94 31.35 4.09
C PRO A 530 12.92 32.10 4.95
N GLU A 531 13.23 33.35 5.32
CA GLU A 531 12.32 34.27 6.02
C GLU A 531 10.98 34.44 5.27
N SER A 532 11.00 34.37 3.94
CA SER A 532 9.79 34.46 3.11
C SER A 532 8.73 33.41 3.45
N LEU A 533 9.09 32.29 4.09
CA LEU A 533 8.11 31.30 4.55
C LEU A 533 7.11 31.89 5.56
N SER A 534 7.47 32.95 6.31
CA SER A 534 6.55 33.65 7.23
C SER A 534 5.31 34.23 6.54
N ASN A 535 5.34 34.41 5.21
CA ASN A 535 4.18 34.87 4.45
C ASN A 535 3.09 33.78 4.28
N LEU A 536 3.40 32.51 4.57
CA LEU A 536 2.48 31.38 4.38
C LEU A 536 1.47 31.26 5.51
N THR A 537 0.56 32.23 5.60
CA THR A 537 -0.43 32.33 6.68
C THR A 537 -1.42 31.15 6.78
N LYS A 538 -1.57 30.35 5.71
CA LYS A 538 -2.37 29.12 5.69
C LYS A 538 -1.60 27.86 6.09
N LEU A 539 -0.30 27.96 6.34
CA LEU A 539 0.55 26.81 6.64
C LEU A 539 0.14 26.19 7.99
N THR A 540 -0.26 24.93 7.94
CA THR A 540 -0.68 24.12 9.09
C THR A 540 0.37 23.10 9.49
N ARG A 541 1.23 22.68 8.55
CA ARG A 541 2.25 21.67 8.78
C ARG A 541 3.54 22.05 8.05
N LEU A 542 4.65 22.08 8.79
CA LEU A 542 6.00 22.30 8.26
C LEU A 542 6.92 21.26 8.88
N ILE A 543 7.37 20.29 8.08
CA ILE A 543 8.25 19.21 8.54
C ILE A 543 9.61 19.34 7.85
N LEU A 544 10.62 19.72 8.62
CA LEU A 544 11.99 19.95 8.13
C LEU A 544 13.04 19.09 8.85
N ARG A 545 12.60 18.06 9.59
CA ARG A 545 13.47 17.17 10.38
C ARG A 545 14.53 16.49 9.50
N ASN A 546 15.68 16.16 10.09
CA ASN A 546 16.76 15.42 9.39
C ASN A 546 17.27 16.10 8.09
N CYS A 547 17.19 17.43 8.01
CA CYS A 547 17.84 18.26 6.99
C CYS A 547 19.09 18.95 7.58
N LYS A 548 20.03 19.40 6.74
CA LYS A 548 21.25 20.13 7.17
C LYS A 548 21.01 21.64 7.28
N ILE A 549 19.89 22.02 7.87
CA ILE A 549 19.47 23.42 8.00
C ILE A 549 20.39 24.12 9.00
N SER A 550 20.88 25.32 8.68
CA SER A 550 21.70 26.10 9.61
C SER A 550 20.88 26.52 10.83
N SER A 551 21.52 26.57 12.00
CA SER A 551 20.88 26.77 13.31
C SER A 551 20.11 28.08 13.53
N ASP A 552 20.11 28.99 12.55
CA ASP A 552 19.37 30.25 12.65
C ASP A 552 17.93 30.10 12.12
N LEU A 553 17.04 29.66 13.01
CA LEU A 553 15.59 29.67 12.81
C LEU A 553 14.97 31.03 13.21
N GLY A 554 15.76 31.96 13.75
CA GLY A 554 15.27 33.26 14.24
C GLY A 554 14.82 34.21 13.13
N ALA A 555 15.26 33.96 11.90
CA ALA A 555 14.84 34.71 10.71
C ALA A 555 13.41 34.39 10.24
N VAL A 556 12.80 33.29 10.71
CA VAL A 556 11.41 32.96 10.37
C VAL A 556 10.53 33.41 11.53
N ASP A 557 9.68 34.41 11.29
CA ASP A 557 8.64 34.79 12.23
C ASP A 557 7.55 33.71 12.27
N PHE A 558 7.64 32.80 13.25
CA PHE A 558 6.66 31.73 13.44
C PHE A 558 5.33 32.23 14.02
N SER A 559 5.25 33.46 14.53
CA SER A 559 4.00 34.03 15.07
C SER A 559 2.95 34.27 13.98
N MET A 560 3.40 34.39 12.73
CA MET A 560 2.54 34.54 11.55
C MET A 560 1.75 33.27 11.21
N PHE A 561 2.16 32.10 11.71
CA PHE A 561 1.47 30.84 11.43
C PHE A 561 0.44 30.50 12.51
N LYS A 562 -0.77 31.01 12.34
CA LYS A 562 -1.86 30.82 13.32
C LYS A 562 -2.29 29.37 13.54
N GLN A 563 -1.97 28.46 12.61
CA GLN A 563 -2.45 27.08 12.60
C GLN A 563 -1.31 26.05 12.54
N LEU A 564 -0.05 26.48 12.68
CA LEU A 564 1.09 25.60 12.48
C LEU A 564 1.28 24.62 13.64
N LYS A 565 1.20 23.33 13.30
CA LYS A 565 1.70 22.24 14.14
C LYS A 565 3.15 22.00 13.72
N LEU A 566 4.10 22.42 14.55
CA LEU A 566 5.51 22.05 14.39
C LEU A 566 5.69 20.58 14.79
N LEU A 567 6.11 19.75 13.84
CA LEU A 567 6.56 18.38 14.10
C LEU A 567 8.00 18.25 13.60
#